data_AF-A0A1L7GH12-F1
#
_entry.id   AF-A0A1L7GH12-F1
#
_cell.length_a   1.000
_cell.length_b   1.000
_cell.length_c   1.000
_cell.angle_alpha   90.00
_cell.angle_beta   90.00
_cell.angle_gamma   90.00
#
_symmetry.space_group_name_H-M   'P 1'
#
loop_
_entity.id
_entity.type
_entity.pdbx_description
1 polymer ?
#
loop_
_entity_poly.entity_id
_entity_poly.type
_entity_poly.pdbx_seq_one_letter_code
_entity_poly.pdbx_strand_id
1 'polypeptide(L)'
;MIIRQAAERVVLVRPGPGLLHAAAVAGLEVWVVSDRAAPPPDTLHSSGLAPQRILPADFDDAAALGDLLADTVLRHGIGHVLYLASDLVQGLGSAAAAAAEDVLRDLAGQRPRPAGGLPDAVAVRRVLNQSRTSAVRAEEAGTVAEARALAEDFPLPVVIKSADASGCWRTVPVHDRHGLDRWAEQARAARHSAPYLVEELLTGAKFRVETLSVDGMHLVAGITPEGSAPPLPEAERAGIRATVRALLDLVGYEYGTTRTDVLVGARGTRIAAAVEPGRERPRERPSRAAAATGSERGTDR
;
A
#
# COMPACT_ATOMS: atom_id res chain seq x y z
N MET A 1 17.28 37.32 4.07
CA MET A 1 15.85 37.24 4.47
C MET A 1 15.39 35.81 4.21
N ILE A 2 15.41 34.96 5.24
CA ILE A 2 14.95 33.57 5.10
C ILE A 2 13.42 33.65 5.20
N ILE A 3 12.73 33.51 4.07
CA ILE A 3 11.29 33.27 4.08
C ILE A 3 11.14 31.92 4.79
N ARG A 4 10.67 31.91 6.04
CA ARG A 4 10.21 30.67 6.67
C ARG A 4 9.02 30.22 5.82
N GLN A 5 9.25 29.24 4.95
CA GLN A 5 8.16 28.51 4.30
C GLN A 5 7.22 28.06 5.43
N ALA A 6 5.93 28.40 5.32
CA ALA A 6 4.96 27.94 6.29
C ALA A 6 4.98 26.41 6.28
N ALA A 7 5.06 25.79 7.46
CA ALA A 7 5.01 24.34 7.57
C ALA A 7 3.76 23.82 6.86
N GLU A 8 3.94 22.82 6.01
CA GLU A 8 2.84 22.28 5.24
C GLU A 8 1.83 21.60 6.17
N ARG A 9 0.54 21.85 5.93
CA ARG A 9 -0.54 21.38 6.79
C ARG A 9 -1.15 20.12 6.25
N VAL A 10 -1.36 19.14 7.13
CA VAL A 10 -1.98 17.85 6.79
C VAL A 10 -2.99 17.40 7.83
N VAL A 11 -4.01 16.65 7.39
CA VAL A 11 -4.82 15.82 8.28
C VAL A 11 -4.30 14.39 8.20
N LEU A 12 -4.03 13.78 9.35
CA LEU A 12 -3.79 12.34 9.48
C LEU A 12 -5.04 11.67 10.05
N VAL A 13 -5.57 10.66 9.35
CA VAL A 13 -6.76 9.94 9.81
C VAL A 13 -6.35 8.68 10.55
N ARG A 14 -6.66 8.66 11.85
CA ARG A 14 -6.36 7.62 12.83
C ARG A 14 -4.93 7.07 12.78
N PRO A 15 -3.90 7.92 12.70
CA PRO A 15 -2.53 7.49 12.45
C PRO A 15 -1.99 6.64 13.60
N GLY A 16 -1.23 5.61 13.25
CA GLY A 16 -0.40 4.87 14.17
C GLY A 16 0.85 5.67 14.55
N PRO A 17 1.63 5.18 15.54
CA PRO A 17 2.86 5.82 15.99
C PRO A 17 3.86 6.11 14.87
N GLY A 18 3.98 5.19 13.91
CA GLY A 18 4.93 5.29 12.81
C GLY A 18 4.62 6.45 11.86
N LEU A 19 3.35 6.63 11.50
CA LEU A 19 2.93 7.72 10.61
C LEU A 19 3.04 9.08 11.30
N LEU A 20 2.67 9.16 12.58
CA LEU A 20 2.88 10.38 13.38
C LEU A 20 4.35 10.76 13.46
N HIS A 21 5.23 9.79 13.73
CA HIS A 21 6.66 10.03 13.79
C HIS A 21 7.20 10.50 12.43
N ALA A 22 6.80 9.85 11.33
CA ALA A 22 7.20 10.26 9.99
C ALA A 22 6.74 11.69 9.67
N ALA A 23 5.49 12.06 9.99
CA ALA A 23 4.99 13.41 9.77
C ALA A 23 5.76 14.46 10.59
N ALA A 24 6.10 14.14 11.84
CA ALA A 24 6.92 15.02 12.68
C ALA A 24 8.34 15.20 12.14
N VAL A 25 8.99 14.13 11.67
CA VAL A 25 10.32 14.20 11.04
C VAL A 25 10.29 15.01 9.74
N ALA A 26 9.18 14.94 8.99
CA ALA A 26 8.96 15.76 7.80
C ALA A 26 8.66 17.24 8.11
N GLY A 27 8.47 17.61 9.39
CA GLY A 27 8.18 18.99 9.78
C GLY A 27 6.77 19.45 9.41
N LEU A 28 5.82 18.52 9.22
CA LEU A 28 4.44 18.83 8.88
C LEU A 28 3.69 19.44 10.07
N GLU A 29 2.80 20.39 9.79
CA GLU A 29 1.81 20.87 10.74
C GLU A 29 0.59 19.93 10.70
N VAL A 30 0.45 19.11 11.74
CA VAL A 30 -0.48 17.96 11.74
C VAL A 30 -1.76 18.24 12.51
N TRP A 31 -2.90 17.91 11.89
CA TRP A 31 -4.19 17.63 12.53
C TRP A 31 -4.41 16.12 12.55
N VAL A 32 -4.97 15.60 13.64
CA VAL A 32 -5.24 14.17 13.79
C VAL A 32 -6.73 13.97 13.95
N VAL A 33 -7.31 13.11 13.12
CA VAL A 33 -8.65 12.57 13.37
C VAL A 33 -8.51 11.30 14.20
N SER A 34 -9.05 11.30 15.40
CA SER A 34 -9.01 10.18 16.34
C SER A 34 -10.40 9.60 16.55
N ASP A 35 -10.47 8.30 16.80
CA ASP A 35 -11.73 7.66 17.16
C ASP A 35 -12.21 8.16 18.52
N ARG A 36 -13.46 8.63 18.59
CA ARG A 36 -14.08 9.10 19.83
C ARG A 36 -14.32 7.96 20.82
N ALA A 37 -14.55 6.74 20.33
CA ALA A 37 -14.83 5.58 21.16
C ALA A 37 -13.57 4.97 21.79
N ALA A 38 -12.39 5.29 21.27
CA ALA A 38 -11.12 4.79 21.77
C ALA A 38 -10.34 5.90 22.50
N PRO A 39 -9.65 5.58 23.61
CA PRO A 39 -8.67 6.52 24.16
C PRO A 39 -7.61 6.81 23.10
N PRO A 40 -7.25 8.08 22.87
CA PRO A 40 -6.18 8.41 21.93
C PRO A 40 -4.90 7.69 22.35
N PRO A 41 -4.15 7.08 21.40
CA PRO A 41 -2.93 6.36 21.75
C PRO A 41 -1.96 7.26 22.51
N ASP A 42 -1.22 6.69 23.48
CA ASP A 42 -0.23 7.41 24.30
C ASP A 42 0.79 8.20 23.47
N THR A 43 1.02 7.77 22.23
CA THR A 43 1.88 8.45 21.27
C THR A 43 1.33 9.79 20.81
N LEU A 44 0.01 9.99 20.76
CA LEU A 44 -0.59 11.30 20.50
C LEU A 44 -0.36 12.25 21.67
N HIS A 45 -0.48 11.76 22.91
CA HIS A 45 -0.17 12.57 24.10
C HIS A 45 1.31 12.95 24.13
N SER A 46 2.19 12.02 23.77
CA SER A 46 3.64 12.23 23.75
C SER A 46 4.14 13.05 22.55
N SER A 47 3.30 13.24 21.52
CA SER A 47 3.66 13.98 20.30
C SER A 47 3.76 15.50 20.48
N GLY A 48 3.27 16.03 21.62
CA GLY A 48 3.22 17.48 21.85
C GLY A 48 2.20 18.21 20.97
N LEU A 49 1.29 17.49 20.31
CA LEU A 49 0.22 18.08 19.53
C LEU A 49 -0.72 18.89 20.43
N ALA A 50 -1.06 20.09 19.97
CA ALA A 50 -2.01 20.95 20.65
C ALA A 50 -3.40 20.26 20.68
N PRO A 51 -4.13 20.28 21.81
CA PRO A 51 -5.42 19.59 21.92
C PRO A 51 -6.44 20.00 20.84
N GLN A 52 -6.37 21.23 20.34
CA GLN A 52 -7.28 21.74 19.31
C GLN A 52 -7.02 21.12 17.91
N ARG A 53 -5.89 20.43 17.74
CA ARG A 53 -5.53 19.71 16.50
C ARG A 53 -5.87 18.22 16.57
N ILE A 54 -6.45 17.76 17.68
CA ILE A 54 -6.97 16.40 17.83
C ILE A 54 -8.49 16.48 17.67
N LEU A 55 -8.97 15.94 16.55
CA LEU A 55 -10.34 16.01 16.10
C LEU A 55 -11.04 14.67 16.40
N PRO A 56 -11.91 14.59 17.42
CA PRO A 56 -12.65 13.38 17.69
C PRO A 56 -13.68 13.13 16.58
N ALA A 57 -13.72 11.92 16.05
CA ALA A 57 -14.69 11.47 15.06
C ALA A 57 -15.35 10.17 15.48
N ASP A 58 -16.60 9.99 15.07
CA ASP A 58 -17.26 8.69 15.09
C ASP A 58 -17.03 8.01 13.74
N PHE A 59 -16.25 6.93 13.73
CA PHE A 59 -15.92 6.20 12.50
C PHE A 59 -17.04 5.27 12.03
N ASP A 60 -18.08 5.05 12.84
CA ASP A 60 -19.29 4.35 12.41
C ASP A 60 -20.27 5.29 11.67
N ASP A 61 -20.11 6.62 11.79
CA ASP A 61 -20.87 7.62 11.05
C ASP A 61 -20.03 8.23 9.90
N ALA A 62 -20.09 7.56 8.74
CA ALA A 62 -19.34 7.94 7.55
C ALA A 62 -19.68 9.36 7.04
N ALA A 63 -20.94 9.79 7.19
CA ALA A 63 -21.37 11.13 6.75
C ALA A 63 -20.76 12.20 7.65
N ALA A 64 -20.85 12.02 8.97
CA ALA A 64 -20.23 12.94 9.93
C ALA A 64 -18.70 12.99 9.79
N LEU A 65 -18.04 11.85 9.54
CA LEU A 65 -16.61 11.81 9.24
C LEU A 65 -16.27 12.62 7.98
N GLY A 66 -17.05 12.47 6.91
CA GLY A 66 -16.88 13.22 5.67
C GLY A 66 -17.00 14.73 5.87
N ASP A 67 -18.05 15.16 6.58
CA ASP A 67 -18.29 16.57 6.90
C ASP A 67 -17.17 17.16 7.75
N LEU A 68 -16.71 16.43 8.78
CA LEU A 68 -15.59 16.85 9.63
C LEU A 68 -14.31 17.05 8.80
N LEU A 69 -13.97 16.10 7.93
CA LEU A 69 -12.77 16.18 7.10
C LEU A 69 -12.86 17.34 6.11
N ALA A 70 -14.02 17.52 5.46
CA ALA A 70 -14.23 18.61 4.50
C ALA A 70 -14.13 19.98 5.19
N ASP A 71 -14.83 20.19 6.31
CA ASP A 71 -14.80 21.43 7.07
C ASP A 71 -13.39 21.74 7.60
N THR A 72 -12.71 20.74 8.18
CA THR A 72 -11.35 20.91 8.71
C THR A 72 -10.40 21.37 7.62
N VAL A 73 -10.46 20.72 6.45
CA VAL A 73 -9.58 21.09 5.35
C VAL A 73 -9.85 22.52 4.88
N LEU A 74 -11.10 22.86 4.64
CA LEU A 74 -11.48 24.19 4.16
C LEU A 74 -11.08 25.28 5.17
N ARG A 75 -11.38 25.07 6.46
CA ARG A 75 -11.12 26.02 7.54
C ARG A 75 -9.64 26.30 7.75
N HIS A 76 -8.79 25.28 7.61
CA HIS A 76 -7.36 25.38 7.90
C HIS A 76 -6.47 25.49 6.66
N GLY A 77 -7.06 25.45 5.45
CA GLY A 77 -6.33 25.50 4.19
C GLY A 77 -5.38 24.30 4.03
N ILE A 78 -5.86 23.10 4.37
CA ILE A 78 -5.05 21.87 4.36
C ILE A 78 -4.99 21.29 2.95
N GLY A 79 -3.79 21.03 2.44
CA GLY A 79 -3.62 20.45 1.10
C GLY A 79 -4.02 18.97 1.06
N HIS A 80 -3.68 18.22 2.10
CA HIS A 80 -3.67 16.77 2.05
C HIS A 80 -4.32 16.11 3.27
N VAL A 81 -5.08 15.05 3.00
CA VAL A 81 -5.58 14.10 3.99
C VAL A 81 -4.88 12.77 3.75
N LEU A 82 -4.16 12.30 4.75
CA LEU A 82 -3.27 11.15 4.67
C LEU A 82 -3.68 10.08 5.67
N TYR A 83 -3.50 8.83 5.29
CA TYR A 83 -3.81 7.67 6.13
C TYR A 83 -3.00 6.44 5.68
N LEU A 84 -2.94 5.43 6.55
CA LEU A 84 -2.49 4.09 6.20
C LEU A 84 -3.67 3.13 6.42
N ALA A 85 -3.90 2.22 5.49
CA ALA A 85 -4.99 1.24 5.61
C ALA A 85 -4.81 0.32 6.83
N SER A 86 -3.57 -0.03 7.19
CA SER A 86 -3.24 -0.74 8.44
C SER A 86 -3.70 0.03 9.67
N ASP A 87 -3.42 1.34 9.68
CA ASP A 87 -3.85 2.30 10.68
C ASP A 87 -5.34 2.61 10.60
N LEU A 88 -6.14 1.99 9.74
CA LEU A 88 -7.61 2.00 9.86
C LEU A 88 -8.11 0.63 10.33
N VAL A 89 -7.50 -0.45 9.86
CA VAL A 89 -7.91 -1.81 10.24
C VAL A 89 -7.54 -2.17 11.70
N GLN A 90 -6.40 -1.71 12.22
CA GLN A 90 -5.89 -2.18 13.53
C GLN A 90 -6.64 -1.68 14.78
N GLY A 91 -7.49 -0.68 14.64
CA GLY A 91 -8.11 0.05 15.75
C GLY A 91 -9.51 0.55 15.43
N LEU A 92 -10.11 0.05 14.35
CA LEU A 92 -11.53 0.20 14.03
C LEU A 92 -12.06 -1.19 13.70
N GLY A 93 -13.37 -1.39 13.82
CA GLY A 93 -14.02 -2.56 13.22
C GLY A 93 -13.83 -2.57 11.70
N SER A 94 -13.81 -3.75 11.08
CA SER A 94 -13.57 -3.86 9.62
C SER A 94 -14.60 -3.10 8.78
N ALA A 95 -15.84 -2.98 9.25
CA ALA A 95 -16.89 -2.20 8.58
C ALA A 95 -16.61 -0.69 8.65
N ALA A 96 -16.31 -0.17 9.85
CA ALA A 96 -15.94 1.23 10.06
C ALA A 96 -14.66 1.62 9.28
N ALA A 97 -13.65 0.74 9.26
CA ALA A 97 -12.44 0.96 8.47
C ALA A 97 -12.73 1.08 6.97
N ALA A 98 -13.57 0.20 6.42
CA ALA A 98 -13.97 0.26 5.01
C ALA A 98 -14.79 1.51 4.69
N ALA A 99 -15.75 1.87 5.55
CA ALA A 99 -16.56 3.08 5.39
C ALA A 99 -15.68 4.35 5.42
N ALA A 100 -14.70 4.41 6.33
CA ALA A 100 -13.75 5.50 6.41
C ALA A 100 -12.87 5.60 5.14
N GLU A 101 -12.39 4.47 4.61
CA GLU A 101 -11.64 4.45 3.35
C GLU A 101 -12.48 4.94 2.16
N ASP A 102 -13.77 4.60 2.11
CA ASP A 102 -14.67 5.08 1.06
C ASP A 102 -14.84 6.60 1.14
N VAL A 103 -15.08 7.16 2.33
CA VAL A 103 -15.13 8.62 2.57
C VAL A 103 -13.82 9.30 2.13
N LEU A 104 -12.68 8.72 2.49
CA LEU A 104 -11.36 9.26 2.14
C LEU A 104 -11.12 9.22 0.62
N ARG A 105 -11.56 8.16 -0.04
CA ARG A 105 -11.47 8.02 -1.50
C ARG A 105 -12.35 9.07 -2.21
N ASP A 106 -13.56 9.27 -1.73
CA ASP A 106 -14.49 10.27 -2.28
C ASP A 106 -13.92 11.68 -2.11
N LEU A 107 -13.38 12.01 -0.94
CA LEU A 107 -12.74 13.30 -0.67
C LEU A 107 -11.50 13.52 -1.55
N ALA A 108 -10.71 12.49 -1.79
CA ALA A 108 -9.56 12.55 -2.69
C ALA A 108 -9.99 12.73 -4.16
N GLY A 109 -11.07 12.08 -4.58
CA GLY A 109 -11.62 12.19 -5.95
C GLY A 109 -12.22 13.57 -6.27
N GLN A 110 -12.67 14.30 -5.27
CA GLN A 110 -13.17 15.68 -5.41
C GLN A 110 -12.05 16.72 -5.63
N ARG A 111 -10.78 16.32 -5.51
CA ARG A 111 -9.64 17.23 -5.62
C ARG A 111 -8.75 16.91 -6.81
N PRO A 112 -8.09 17.90 -7.42
CA PRO A 112 -7.04 17.65 -8.37
C PRO A 112 -5.98 16.76 -7.71
N ARG A 113 -5.73 15.59 -8.30
CA ARG A 113 -4.62 14.74 -7.86
C ARG A 113 -3.33 15.54 -8.10
N PRO A 114 -2.40 15.64 -7.14
CA PRO A 114 -1.07 16.15 -7.45
C PRO A 114 -0.50 15.33 -8.62
N ALA A 115 0.19 16.01 -9.53
CA ALA A 115 0.97 15.31 -10.56
C ALA A 115 1.99 14.39 -9.84
N GLY A 116 2.16 13.15 -10.31
CA GLY A 116 3.15 12.22 -9.73
C GLY A 116 2.61 11.16 -8.76
N GLY A 117 1.34 10.75 -8.88
CA GLY A 117 0.84 9.56 -8.18
C GLY A 117 1.60 8.29 -8.58
N LEU A 118 1.53 7.26 -7.73
CA LEU A 118 2.25 6.01 -7.97
C LEU A 118 1.81 5.39 -9.30
N PRO A 119 2.75 5.04 -10.20
CA PRO A 119 2.40 4.45 -11.48
C PRO A 119 1.84 3.04 -11.30
N ASP A 120 1.27 2.50 -12.38
CA ASP A 120 0.71 1.16 -12.37
C ASP A 120 1.78 0.06 -12.19
N ALA A 121 1.34 -1.18 -11.91
CA ALA A 121 2.26 -2.27 -11.59
C ALA A 121 3.23 -2.61 -12.74
N VAL A 122 2.82 -2.41 -14.00
CA VAL A 122 3.66 -2.64 -15.18
C VAL A 122 4.76 -1.60 -15.26
N ALA A 123 4.40 -0.32 -15.13
CA ALA A 123 5.35 0.78 -15.11
C ALA A 123 6.33 0.68 -13.92
N VAL A 124 5.83 0.36 -12.72
CA VAL A 124 6.68 0.07 -11.55
C VAL A 124 7.67 -1.05 -11.86
N ARG A 125 7.20 -2.19 -12.39
CA ARG A 125 8.07 -3.32 -12.70
C ARG A 125 9.10 -2.98 -13.77
N ARG A 126 8.71 -2.24 -14.80
CA ARG A 126 9.60 -1.79 -15.87
C ARG A 126 10.77 -0.97 -15.31
N VAL A 127 10.47 0.01 -14.45
CA VAL A 127 11.47 0.87 -13.81
C VAL A 127 12.42 0.08 -12.89
N LEU A 128 11.88 -0.83 -12.07
CA LEU A 128 12.68 -1.72 -11.21
C LEU A 128 13.64 -2.60 -12.03
N ASN A 129 13.15 -3.19 -13.12
CA ASN A 129 13.98 -4.03 -13.98
C ASN A 129 15.06 -3.23 -14.73
N GLN A 130 14.71 -2.05 -15.27
CA GLN A 130 15.65 -1.18 -15.99
C GLN A 130 16.77 -0.65 -15.09
N SER A 131 16.43 -0.23 -13.87
CA SER A 131 17.40 0.24 -12.87
C SER A 131 18.19 -0.89 -12.19
N ARG A 132 17.78 -2.14 -12.41
CA ARG A 132 18.26 -3.34 -11.69
C ARG A 132 17.97 -3.32 -10.18
N THR A 133 17.21 -2.34 -9.68
CA THR A 133 16.71 -2.31 -8.31
C THR A 133 15.59 -3.34 -8.17
N SER A 134 15.80 -4.41 -7.41
CA SER A 134 14.80 -5.47 -7.25
C SER A 134 14.32 -6.08 -8.58
N ALA A 135 15.25 -6.31 -9.52
CA ALA A 135 14.92 -6.91 -10.80
C ALA A 135 14.42 -8.36 -10.67
N VAL A 136 13.44 -8.70 -11.51
CA VAL A 136 12.82 -10.03 -11.63
C VAL A 136 12.54 -10.31 -13.10
N ARG A 137 12.39 -11.58 -13.47
CA ARG A 137 11.86 -11.92 -14.81
C ARG A 137 10.40 -11.47 -14.89
N ALA A 138 10.10 -10.59 -15.84
CA ALA A 138 8.75 -10.06 -16.05
C ALA A 138 8.53 -9.67 -17.51
N GLU A 139 7.32 -9.92 -18.02
CA GLU A 139 6.89 -9.59 -19.38
C GLU A 139 5.49 -8.99 -19.36
N GLU A 140 5.26 -8.00 -20.22
CA GLU A 140 4.00 -7.28 -20.37
C GLU A 140 3.19 -7.91 -21.50
N ALA A 141 1.86 -7.99 -21.33
CA ALA A 141 0.96 -8.46 -22.36
C ALA A 141 -0.20 -7.48 -22.59
N GLY A 142 -0.61 -7.31 -23.84
CA GLY A 142 -1.76 -6.53 -24.24
C GLY A 142 -3.09 -7.29 -24.19
N THR A 143 -3.07 -8.62 -24.07
CA THR A 143 -4.30 -9.44 -24.02
C THR A 143 -4.19 -10.62 -23.05
N VAL A 144 -5.35 -11.16 -22.65
CA VAL A 144 -5.41 -12.41 -21.85
C VAL A 144 -4.73 -13.57 -22.58
N ALA A 145 -4.88 -13.66 -23.91
CA ALA A 145 -4.29 -14.74 -24.70
C ALA A 145 -2.76 -14.63 -24.76
N GLU A 146 -2.24 -13.42 -24.92
CA GLU A 146 -0.81 -13.15 -24.89
C GLU A 146 -0.21 -13.39 -23.51
N ALA A 147 -0.85 -12.90 -22.43
CA ALA A 147 -0.43 -13.19 -21.06
C ALA A 147 -0.40 -14.70 -20.76
N ARG A 148 -1.38 -15.45 -21.29
CA ARG A 148 -1.41 -16.91 -21.21
C ARG A 148 -0.22 -17.53 -21.95
N ALA A 149 0.05 -17.10 -23.18
CA ALA A 149 1.20 -17.60 -23.95
C ALA A 149 2.53 -17.31 -23.25
N LEU A 150 2.74 -16.08 -22.77
CA LEU A 150 3.93 -15.70 -22.00
C LEU A 150 4.09 -16.54 -20.72
N ALA A 151 3.00 -16.79 -20.00
CA ALA A 151 3.04 -17.62 -18.80
C ALA A 151 3.43 -19.09 -19.08
N GLU A 152 3.16 -19.61 -20.29
CA GLU A 152 3.62 -20.94 -20.71
C GLU A 152 5.14 -20.99 -20.99
N ASP A 153 5.73 -19.86 -21.40
CA ASP A 153 7.17 -19.71 -21.65
C ASP A 153 7.99 -19.44 -20.36
N PHE A 154 7.31 -19.22 -19.23
CA PHE A 154 7.92 -19.13 -17.91
C PHE A 154 7.93 -20.51 -17.21
N PRO A 155 8.97 -20.84 -16.43
CA PRO A 155 8.88 -21.90 -15.45
C PRO A 155 7.80 -21.54 -14.44
N LEU A 156 6.71 -22.30 -14.42
CA LEU A 156 5.70 -22.19 -13.37
C LEU A 156 6.32 -22.54 -12.01
N PRO A 157 5.90 -21.90 -10.91
CA PRO A 157 4.80 -20.93 -10.82
C PRO A 157 5.15 -19.50 -11.29
N VAL A 158 4.13 -18.80 -11.79
CA VAL A 158 4.19 -17.36 -12.14
C VAL A 158 3.17 -16.56 -11.35
N VAL A 159 3.30 -15.24 -11.39
CA VAL A 159 2.30 -14.29 -10.94
C VAL A 159 1.80 -13.50 -12.13
N ILE A 160 0.48 -13.41 -12.28
CA ILE A 160 -0.14 -12.55 -13.27
C ILE A 160 -0.85 -11.40 -12.57
N LYS A 161 -0.53 -10.16 -12.95
CA LYS A 161 -1.16 -8.94 -12.44
C LYS A 161 -1.97 -8.25 -13.52
N SER A 162 -3.11 -7.70 -13.14
CA SER A 162 -4.01 -6.98 -14.03
C SER A 162 -4.93 -6.05 -13.26
N ALA A 163 -5.34 -4.95 -13.86
CA ALA A 163 -6.36 -4.08 -13.30
C ALA A 163 -7.78 -4.57 -13.62
N ASP A 164 -8.69 -4.43 -12.66
CA ASP A 164 -10.13 -4.57 -12.92
C ASP A 164 -10.72 -3.29 -13.53
N ALA A 165 -12.03 -3.29 -13.81
CA ALA A 165 -12.73 -2.14 -14.38
C ALA A 165 -12.67 -0.86 -13.54
N SER A 166 -12.31 -0.95 -12.25
CA SER A 166 -12.12 0.21 -11.36
C SER A 166 -10.67 0.70 -11.32
N GLY A 167 -9.76 0.07 -12.05
CA GLY A 167 -8.32 0.36 -12.02
C GLY A 167 -7.59 -0.27 -10.82
N CYS A 168 -8.26 -1.11 -10.03
CA CYS A 168 -7.64 -1.81 -8.91
C CYS A 168 -6.83 -3.00 -9.40
N TRP A 169 -5.54 -3.03 -9.05
CA TRP A 169 -4.64 -4.11 -9.46
C TRP A 169 -4.86 -5.37 -8.63
N ARG A 170 -5.13 -6.48 -9.31
CA ARG A 170 -5.11 -7.83 -8.75
C ARG A 170 -3.79 -8.52 -9.07
N THR A 171 -3.35 -9.37 -8.15
CA THR A 171 -2.16 -10.21 -8.27
C THR A 171 -2.60 -11.66 -8.06
N VAL A 172 -2.43 -12.51 -9.07
CA VAL A 172 -2.90 -13.90 -9.05
C VAL A 172 -1.70 -14.84 -9.25
N PRO A 173 -1.34 -15.66 -8.24
CA PRO A 173 -0.36 -16.73 -8.43
C PRO A 173 -0.96 -17.86 -9.27
N VAL A 174 -0.20 -18.36 -10.23
CA VAL A 174 -0.57 -19.46 -11.13
C VAL A 174 0.50 -20.54 -11.01
N HIS A 175 0.10 -21.69 -10.48
CA HIS A 175 1.04 -22.78 -10.15
C HIS A 175 1.16 -23.86 -11.23
N ASP A 176 0.13 -24.02 -12.04
CA ASP A 176 0.03 -25.05 -13.05
C ASP A 176 -0.80 -24.57 -14.23
N ARG A 177 -0.81 -25.36 -15.32
CA ARG A 177 -1.54 -25.04 -16.56
C ARG A 177 -3.05 -24.91 -16.33
N HIS A 178 -3.63 -25.72 -15.45
CA HIS A 178 -5.04 -25.65 -15.14
C HIS A 178 -5.38 -24.35 -14.37
N GLY A 179 -4.50 -23.90 -13.48
CA GLY A 179 -4.58 -22.60 -12.83
C GLY A 179 -4.53 -21.44 -13.84
N LEU A 180 -3.73 -21.58 -14.89
CA LEU A 180 -3.65 -20.58 -15.97
C LEU A 180 -4.95 -20.50 -16.76
N ASP A 181 -5.58 -21.64 -17.07
CA ASP A 181 -6.88 -21.68 -17.76
C ASP A 181 -7.98 -21.05 -16.90
N ARG A 182 -8.04 -21.38 -15.60
CA ARG A 182 -8.98 -20.73 -14.67
C ARG A 182 -8.75 -19.23 -14.56
N TRP A 183 -7.51 -18.78 -14.49
CA TRP A 183 -7.18 -17.36 -14.48
C TRP A 183 -7.70 -16.67 -15.74
N ALA A 184 -7.50 -17.26 -16.92
CA ALA A 184 -7.95 -16.67 -18.19
C ALA A 184 -9.48 -16.55 -18.29
N GLU A 185 -10.23 -17.54 -17.79
CA GLU A 185 -11.69 -17.47 -17.69
C GLU A 185 -12.14 -16.37 -16.73
N GLN A 186 -11.54 -16.30 -15.54
CA GLN A 186 -11.87 -15.29 -14.53
C GLN A 186 -11.55 -13.87 -15.00
N ALA A 187 -10.40 -13.66 -15.66
CA ALA A 187 -10.01 -12.36 -16.18
C ALA A 187 -11.01 -11.83 -17.22
N ARG A 188 -11.53 -12.71 -18.09
CA ARG A 188 -12.57 -12.35 -19.07
C ARG A 188 -13.90 -12.05 -18.39
N ALA A 189 -14.33 -12.90 -17.46
CA ALA A 189 -15.59 -12.70 -16.73
C ALA A 189 -15.60 -11.41 -15.90
N ALA A 190 -14.49 -11.11 -15.23
CA ALA A 190 -14.30 -9.90 -14.43
C ALA A 190 -13.99 -8.65 -15.27
N ARG A 191 -13.93 -8.77 -16.61
CA ARG A 191 -13.57 -7.68 -17.54
C ARG A 191 -12.29 -6.95 -17.14
N HIS A 192 -11.28 -7.71 -16.72
CA HIS A 192 -9.96 -7.12 -16.48
C HIS A 192 -9.43 -6.55 -17.78
N SER A 193 -8.81 -5.37 -17.72
CA SER A 193 -8.26 -4.70 -18.89
C SER A 193 -6.74 -4.77 -18.90
N ALA A 194 -6.19 -4.72 -20.12
CA ALA A 194 -4.77 -4.52 -20.33
C ALA A 194 -4.28 -3.19 -19.70
N PRO A 195 -2.98 -3.08 -19.37
CA PRO A 195 -1.95 -4.10 -19.57
C PRO A 195 -1.98 -5.22 -18.52
N TYR A 196 -1.50 -6.40 -18.91
CA TYR A 196 -1.23 -7.53 -18.02
C TYR A 196 0.27 -7.64 -17.76
N LEU A 197 0.63 -8.11 -16.57
CA LEU A 197 2.03 -8.33 -16.19
C LEU A 197 2.23 -9.77 -15.75
N VAL A 198 3.09 -10.51 -16.44
CA VAL A 198 3.49 -11.87 -16.08
C VAL A 198 4.88 -11.80 -15.43
N GLU A 199 5.02 -12.25 -14.19
CA GLU A 199 6.29 -12.24 -13.45
C GLU A 199 6.62 -13.63 -12.91
N GLU A 200 7.89 -13.91 -12.64
CA GLU A 200 8.26 -15.05 -11.80
C GLU A 200 7.59 -14.93 -10.40
N LEU A 201 7.12 -16.05 -9.83
CA LEU A 201 6.61 -16.04 -8.47
C LEU A 201 7.77 -15.79 -7.49
N LEU A 202 7.71 -14.67 -6.78
CA LEU A 202 8.65 -14.37 -5.71
C LEU A 202 8.38 -15.24 -4.49
N THR A 203 9.46 -15.73 -3.87
CA THR A 203 9.42 -16.55 -2.66
C THR A 203 10.23 -15.91 -1.53
N GLY A 204 9.83 -16.19 -0.29
CA GLY A 204 10.48 -15.63 0.90
C GLY A 204 9.48 -15.14 1.94
N ALA A 205 10.01 -14.65 3.06
CA ALA A 205 9.22 -14.02 4.11
C ALA A 205 8.66 -12.69 3.60
N LYS A 206 7.34 -12.49 3.75
CA LYS A 206 6.65 -11.31 3.26
C LYS A 206 6.55 -10.24 4.34
N PHE A 207 6.82 -9.00 3.95
CA PHE A 207 6.73 -7.81 4.78
C PHE A 207 5.91 -6.75 4.08
N ARG A 208 5.09 -6.06 4.84
CA ARG A 208 4.42 -4.83 4.45
C ARG A 208 5.26 -3.65 4.92
N VAL A 209 5.53 -2.72 4.02
CA VAL A 209 6.26 -1.49 4.31
C VAL A 209 5.37 -0.30 4.04
N GLU A 210 5.19 0.54 5.05
CA GLU A 210 4.35 1.72 4.97
C GLU A 210 5.22 2.97 5.00
N THR A 211 5.01 3.88 4.06
CA THR A 211 5.89 5.03 3.83
C THR A 211 5.07 6.30 3.68
N LEU A 212 5.54 7.39 4.27
CA LEU A 212 5.11 8.76 4.00
C LEU A 212 6.17 9.43 3.11
N SER A 213 5.73 10.09 2.05
CA SER A 213 6.58 10.91 1.18
C SER A 213 6.13 12.36 1.22
N VAL A 214 7.09 13.28 1.36
CA VAL A 214 6.88 14.73 1.36
C VAL A 214 8.05 15.34 0.59
N ASP A 215 7.77 16.08 -0.49
CA ASP A 215 8.79 16.67 -1.37
C ASP A 215 9.89 15.66 -1.79
N GLY A 216 9.50 14.41 -2.08
CA GLY A 216 10.42 13.32 -2.45
C GLY A 216 11.19 12.71 -1.26
N MET A 217 11.04 13.20 -0.04
CA MET A 217 11.63 12.57 1.14
C MET A 217 10.79 11.39 1.62
N HIS A 218 11.35 10.19 1.52
CA HIS A 218 10.67 8.93 1.83
C HIS A 218 10.94 8.42 3.27
N LEU A 219 9.96 8.59 4.15
CA LEU A 219 9.98 8.19 5.55
C LEU A 219 9.19 6.91 5.78
N VAL A 220 9.89 5.80 6.05
CA VAL A 220 9.26 4.52 6.37
C VAL A 220 8.64 4.59 7.76
N ALA A 221 7.30 4.60 7.81
CA ALA A 221 6.49 4.63 9.02
C ALA A 221 6.45 3.27 9.72
N GLY A 222 6.46 2.17 8.96
CA GLY A 222 6.36 0.83 9.53
C GLY A 222 6.89 -0.27 8.62
N ILE A 223 7.39 -1.34 9.22
CA ILE A 223 7.71 -2.61 8.55
C ILE A 223 7.05 -3.71 9.37
N THR A 224 6.04 -4.35 8.79
CA THR A 224 5.19 -5.33 9.48
C THR A 224 5.32 -6.68 8.78
N PRO A 225 5.70 -7.77 9.47
CA PRO A 225 5.69 -9.11 8.89
C PRO A 225 4.26 -9.52 8.52
N GLU A 226 4.08 -10.20 7.38
CA GLU A 226 2.83 -10.88 7.07
C GLU A 226 2.94 -12.38 7.40
N GLY A 227 1.90 -12.93 8.03
CA GLY A 227 1.87 -14.33 8.43
C GLY A 227 2.84 -14.64 9.57
N SER A 228 3.54 -15.79 9.49
CA SER A 228 4.51 -16.24 10.48
C SER A 228 5.96 -15.82 10.17
N ALA A 229 6.14 -14.77 9.37
CA ALA A 229 7.47 -14.26 9.04
C ALA A 229 8.23 -13.86 10.32
N PRO A 230 9.47 -14.35 10.52
CA PRO A 230 10.23 -14.04 11.72
C PRO A 230 10.64 -12.56 11.77
N PRO A 231 10.91 -12.01 12.96
CA PRO A 231 11.52 -10.69 13.09
C PRO A 231 12.84 -10.61 12.32
N LEU A 232 13.04 -9.51 11.61
CA LEU A 232 14.25 -9.30 10.82
C LEU A 232 15.38 -8.65 11.65
N PRO A 233 16.64 -9.06 11.42
CA PRO A 233 17.80 -8.30 11.88
C PRO A 233 17.78 -6.86 11.34
N GLU A 234 18.35 -5.91 12.08
CA GLU A 234 18.31 -4.49 11.69
C GLU A 234 18.97 -4.22 10.33
N ALA A 235 20.01 -4.98 9.97
CA ALA A 235 20.64 -4.88 8.65
C ALA A 235 19.66 -5.21 7.51
N GLU A 236 18.83 -6.25 7.68
CA GLU A 236 17.81 -6.61 6.70
C GLU A 236 16.67 -5.57 6.66
N ARG A 237 16.27 -5.04 7.82
CA ARG A 237 15.31 -3.92 7.89
C ARG A 237 15.85 -2.68 7.16
N ALA A 238 17.14 -2.37 7.32
CA ALA A 238 17.79 -1.29 6.59
C ALA A 238 17.79 -1.54 5.08
N GLY A 239 18.07 -2.78 4.64
CA GLY A 239 17.97 -3.19 3.24
C GLY A 239 16.57 -3.02 2.65
N ILE A 240 15.52 -3.38 3.41
CA ILE A 240 14.13 -3.12 3.04
C ILE A 240 13.88 -1.62 2.86
N ARG A 241 14.25 -0.80 3.86
CA ARG A 241 14.06 0.66 3.79
C ARG A 241 14.76 1.25 2.58
N ALA A 242 16.01 0.87 2.33
CA ALA A 242 16.77 1.36 1.19
C ALA A 242 16.12 0.98 -0.15
N THR A 243 15.66 -0.27 -0.27
CA THR A 243 15.03 -0.77 -1.51
C THR A 243 13.70 -0.07 -1.79
N VAL A 244 12.87 0.15 -0.76
CA VAL A 244 11.58 0.84 -0.90
C VAL A 244 11.78 2.32 -1.24
N ARG A 245 12.73 3.00 -0.60
CA ARG A 245 13.07 4.39 -0.93
C ARG A 245 13.54 4.52 -2.38
N ALA A 246 14.46 3.64 -2.79
CA ALA A 246 14.95 3.62 -4.17
C ALA A 246 13.82 3.41 -5.19
N LEU A 247 12.82 2.55 -4.91
CA LEU A 247 11.64 2.45 -5.77
C LEU A 247 10.94 3.81 -5.90
N LEU A 248 10.64 4.45 -4.78
CA LEU A 248 9.84 5.68 -4.77
C LEU A 248 10.58 6.84 -5.45
N ASP A 249 11.91 6.93 -5.28
CA ASP A 249 12.79 7.84 -6.01
C ASP A 249 12.73 7.56 -7.53
N LEU A 250 12.85 6.30 -7.93
CA LEU A 250 12.90 5.89 -9.33
C LEU A 250 11.59 6.14 -10.08
N VAL A 251 10.45 6.06 -9.39
CA VAL A 251 9.14 6.37 -9.99
C VAL A 251 8.75 7.84 -9.84
N GLY A 252 9.61 8.66 -9.23
CA GLY A 252 9.36 10.10 -9.01
C GLY A 252 8.16 10.36 -8.12
N TYR A 253 7.90 9.49 -7.13
CA TYR A 253 6.81 9.71 -6.18
C TYR A 253 7.22 10.82 -5.22
N GLU A 254 6.49 11.91 -5.14
CA GLU A 254 6.92 13.05 -4.31
C GLU A 254 6.12 13.17 -3.02
N TYR A 255 4.84 12.79 -3.05
CA TYR A 255 3.91 13.13 -1.98
C TYR A 255 2.87 12.07 -1.69
N GLY A 256 2.67 11.76 -0.40
CA GLY A 256 1.56 10.95 0.11
C GLY A 256 2.01 9.66 0.77
N THR A 257 1.06 8.79 1.12
CA THR A 257 1.33 7.52 1.77
C THR A 257 1.31 6.35 0.77
N THR A 258 2.20 5.38 0.97
CA THR A 258 2.25 4.16 0.16
C THR A 258 2.39 2.93 1.04
N ARG A 259 1.87 1.81 0.52
CA ARG A 259 2.13 0.46 1.02
C ARG A 259 2.92 -0.32 -0.03
N THR A 260 4.08 -0.81 0.35
CA THR A 260 4.92 -1.68 -0.48
C THR A 260 4.99 -3.08 0.12
N ASP A 261 4.60 -4.09 -0.66
CA ASP A 261 4.77 -5.50 -0.32
C ASP A 261 6.16 -5.96 -0.77
N VAL A 262 6.95 -6.45 0.18
CA VAL A 262 8.34 -6.88 0.01
C VAL A 262 8.49 -8.34 0.41
N LEU A 263 9.23 -9.11 -0.37
CA LEU A 263 9.68 -10.45 0.01
C LEU A 263 11.18 -10.44 0.29
N VAL A 264 11.57 -11.12 1.37
CA VAL A 264 12.95 -11.36 1.75
C VAL A 264 13.22 -12.86 1.67
N GLY A 265 14.12 -13.26 0.78
CA GLY A 265 14.48 -14.66 0.56
C GLY A 265 15.93 -14.82 0.11
N ALA A 266 16.27 -16.00 -0.40
CA ALA A 266 17.66 -16.34 -0.79
C ALA A 266 18.26 -15.39 -1.85
N ARG A 267 17.42 -14.75 -2.67
CA ARG A 267 17.86 -13.79 -3.71
C ARG A 267 17.91 -12.34 -3.19
N GLY A 268 17.77 -12.14 -1.88
CA GLY A 268 17.69 -10.85 -1.20
C GLY A 268 16.28 -10.25 -1.22
N THR A 269 16.20 -8.95 -0.92
CA THR A 269 14.96 -8.18 -0.89
C THR A 269 14.39 -7.99 -2.29
N ARG A 270 13.08 -8.25 -2.47
CA ARG A 270 12.35 -8.02 -3.71
C ARG A 270 11.01 -7.33 -3.46
N ILE A 271 10.68 -6.37 -4.30
CA ILE A 271 9.39 -5.68 -4.33
C ILE A 271 8.41 -6.51 -5.14
N ALA A 272 7.31 -6.91 -4.50
CA ALA A 272 6.21 -7.62 -5.14
C ALA A 272 5.12 -6.67 -5.63
N ALA A 273 4.80 -5.64 -4.84
CA ALA A 273 3.79 -4.65 -5.21
C ALA A 273 4.03 -3.35 -4.45
N ALA A 274 3.58 -2.24 -5.02
CA ALA A 274 3.46 -0.96 -4.34
C ALA A 274 2.11 -0.36 -4.71
N VAL A 275 1.38 0.16 -3.73
CA VAL A 275 0.06 0.76 -3.91
C VAL A 275 -0.11 1.98 -3.01
N GLU A 276 -0.96 2.90 -3.46
CA GLU A 276 -1.53 3.93 -2.59
C GLU A 276 -2.77 3.38 -1.88
N PRO A 277 -3.08 3.82 -0.65
CA PRO A 277 -4.22 3.32 0.14
C PRO A 277 -5.57 3.33 -0.61
N GLY A 278 -5.82 4.31 -1.48
CA GLY A 278 -7.07 4.39 -2.26
C GLY A 278 -7.14 3.47 -3.49
N ARG A 279 -6.04 2.80 -3.86
CA ARG A 279 -5.95 1.85 -4.99
C ARG A 279 -5.82 0.40 -4.54
N GLU A 280 -5.93 0.15 -3.23
CA GLU A 280 -5.91 -1.18 -2.65
C GLU A 280 -7.35 -1.72 -2.56
N ARG A 281 -7.58 -2.95 -3.02
CA ARG A 281 -8.81 -3.66 -2.63
C ARG A 281 -8.65 -4.20 -1.21
N PRO A 282 -9.69 -4.11 -0.36
CA PRO A 282 -9.76 -4.90 0.86
C PRO A 282 -9.52 -6.37 0.51
N ARG A 283 -8.57 -7.03 1.18
CA ARG A 283 -8.36 -8.46 0.97
C ARG A 283 -9.65 -9.18 1.34
N GLU A 284 -10.31 -9.79 0.36
CA GLU A 284 -11.26 -10.86 0.65
C GLU A 284 -10.50 -11.88 1.51
N ARG A 285 -10.99 -12.16 2.72
CA ARG A 285 -10.42 -13.21 3.57
C ARG A 285 -10.25 -14.45 2.70
N PRO A 286 -9.13 -15.18 2.78
CA PRO A 286 -9.09 -16.52 2.21
C PRO A 286 -10.27 -17.27 2.81
N SER A 287 -11.21 -17.68 1.97
CA SER A 287 -12.19 -18.67 2.37
C SER A 287 -11.40 -19.86 2.90
N ARG A 288 -11.83 -20.43 4.04
CA ARG A 288 -11.19 -21.57 4.72
C ARG A 288 -10.89 -22.76 3.80
N ALA A 289 -11.42 -22.78 2.58
CA ALA A 289 -11.13 -23.75 1.53
C ALA A 289 -9.71 -23.64 0.91
N ALA A 290 -9.04 -22.48 0.94
CA ALA A 290 -7.67 -22.33 0.41
C ALA A 290 -6.57 -22.70 1.42
N ALA A 291 -6.91 -22.82 2.71
CA ALA A 291 -5.97 -23.22 3.77
C ALA A 291 -5.76 -24.75 3.87
N ALA A 292 -6.42 -25.55 3.02
CA ALA A 292 -6.32 -27.01 3.03
C ALA A 292 -5.23 -27.58 2.09
N THR A 293 -4.58 -26.74 1.28
CA THR A 293 -3.48 -27.16 0.38
C THR A 293 -2.23 -26.35 0.69
N GLY A 294 -1.52 -26.73 1.76
CA GLY A 294 -0.30 -26.03 2.18
C GLY A 294 0.13 -26.39 3.59
N SER A 295 0.15 -27.69 3.91
CA SER A 295 0.88 -28.18 5.08
C SER A 295 2.16 -28.83 4.55
N GLU A 296 3.20 -28.02 4.36
CA GLU A 296 4.56 -28.54 4.25
C GLU A 296 5.03 -28.88 5.67
N ARG A 297 4.78 -30.13 6.08
CA ARG A 297 5.66 -30.82 7.01
C ARG A 297 6.82 -31.37 6.19
N GLY A 298 7.95 -30.68 6.25
CA GLY A 298 9.24 -31.29 5.94
C GLY A 298 9.63 -32.22 7.08
N THR A 299 9.70 -33.52 6.78
CA THR A 299 10.51 -34.47 7.55
C THR A 299 11.21 -35.39 6.56
N ASP A 300 12.53 -35.23 6.51
CA ASP A 300 13.59 -36.22 6.24
C ASP A 300 13.21 -37.53 5.53
N ARG A 301 13.70 -37.69 4.30
CA ARG A 301 14.82 -38.58 3.94
C ARG A 301 15.12 -38.52 2.44
#